data_AF-A0A9P7WWY0-F1
#
_entry.id   AF-A0A9P7WWY0-F1
#
_cell.length_a   1.000
_cell.length_b   1.000
_cell.length_c   1.000
_cell.angle_alpha   90.00
_cell.angle_beta   90.00
_cell.angle_gamma   90.00
#
_symmetry.space_group_name_H-M   'P 1'
#
loop_
_entity.id
_entity.type
_entity.pdbx_description
1 polymer ?
#
loop_
_entity_poly.entity_id
_entity_poly.type
_entity_poly.pdbx_seq_one_letter_code
_entity_poly.pdbx_strand_id
1 'polypeptide(L)'
;MLFVPELLIQYMGYHYEPRPHSSNHKSVTRRAIDSAGQVCKIWREASLTVKFREADLLSVLLVLGPLEWDSGTDYNWVFKRPPTVDDWLRFSCIVPRVSKLTIAGNTRISESLIGTLYTTRPYPFSPLLPNVQSVKLSLSSVGLRLSLACLPLSVKDINIQLTGDNY
;
A
#
# COMPACT_ATOMS: atom_id res chain seq x y z
N MET A 1 -8.51 -4.78 10.94
CA MET A 1 -8.25 -5.93 11.82
C MET A 1 -7.82 -7.10 10.94
N LEU A 2 -6.51 -7.39 10.85
CA LEU A 2 -5.96 -8.54 10.11
C LEU A 2 -4.82 -9.13 10.96
N PHE A 3 -5.25 -9.91 11.96
CA PHE A 3 -4.59 -11.10 12.50
C PHE A 3 -4.53 -12.12 11.32
N VAL A 4 -3.49 -12.86 10.93
CA VAL A 4 -2.49 -13.63 11.70
C VAL A 4 -1.39 -14.17 10.73
N PRO A 5 -0.08 -14.13 11.10
CA PRO A 5 0.89 -15.15 10.64
C PRO A 5 1.21 -16.23 11.70
N GLU A 6 0.76 -16.08 12.94
CA GLU A 6 0.95 -17.06 14.03
C GLU A 6 0.17 -18.40 13.85
N LEU A 7 -0.93 -18.44 13.12
CA LEU A 7 -1.74 -19.63 12.86
C LEU A 7 -1.05 -20.60 11.90
N LEU A 8 -0.13 -20.14 11.06
CA LEU A 8 0.67 -21.02 10.19
C LEU A 8 1.77 -21.75 10.97
N ILE A 9 2.15 -21.23 12.14
CA ILE A 9 3.05 -21.93 13.07
C ILE A 9 2.26 -22.97 13.89
N GLN A 10 0.99 -22.69 14.23
CA GLN A 10 0.12 -23.65 14.92
C GLN A 10 -0.38 -24.79 14.03
N TYR A 11 -0.65 -24.56 12.73
CA TYR A 11 -1.14 -25.62 11.85
C TYR A 11 -0.06 -26.61 11.39
N MET A 12 1.22 -26.28 11.58
CA MET A 12 2.35 -27.22 11.44
C MET A 12 2.70 -27.90 12.78
N GLY A 13 2.01 -27.53 13.86
CA GLY A 13 1.98 -28.25 15.12
C GLY A 13 1.14 -29.51 14.97
N TYR A 14 1.76 -30.55 14.42
CA TYR A 14 1.33 -31.94 14.65
C TYR A 14 0.90 -32.08 16.11
N HIS A 15 -0.30 -32.60 16.35
CA HIS A 15 -0.69 -33.19 17.62
C HIS A 15 0.36 -34.25 18.00
N TYR A 16 1.38 -33.82 18.74
CA TYR A 16 2.43 -34.67 19.25
C TYR A 16 1.94 -35.19 20.59
N GLU A 17 1.26 -36.34 20.58
CA GLU A 17 1.11 -37.11 21.80
C GLU A 17 2.51 -37.39 22.37
N PRO A 18 2.80 -36.99 23.62
CA PRO A 18 4.11 -37.24 24.21
C PRO A 18 4.25 -38.74 24.49
N ARG A 19 4.81 -39.49 23.54
CA ARG A 19 5.38 -40.80 23.84
C ARG A 19 6.66 -40.58 24.65
N PRO A 20 6.79 -41.14 25.85
CA PRO A 20 8.03 -41.07 26.60
C PRO A 20 9.07 -41.98 25.92
N HIS A 21 10.31 -41.52 25.92
CA HIS A 21 11.53 -42.20 25.46
C HIS A 21 11.86 -42.12 23.97
N SER A 22 12.55 -41.04 23.57
CA SER A 22 13.76 -41.14 22.77
C SER A 22 14.51 -39.81 22.82
N SER A 23 15.69 -39.83 23.43
CA SER A 23 16.63 -38.71 23.55
C SER A 23 17.29 -38.37 22.21
N ASN A 24 16.49 -37.93 21.24
CA ASN A 24 16.95 -37.47 19.93
C ASN A 24 16.21 -36.18 19.57
N HIS A 25 16.45 -35.12 20.34
CA HIS A 25 16.21 -33.75 19.88
C HIS A 25 17.17 -33.49 18.71
N LYS A 26 16.79 -33.96 17.53
CA LYS A 26 17.46 -33.66 16.27
C LYS A 26 17.46 -32.15 16.13
N SER A 27 18.67 -31.58 16.16
CA SER A 27 18.92 -30.18 15.86
C SER A 27 18.17 -29.83 14.57
N VAL A 28 17.20 -28.93 14.68
CA VAL A 28 16.63 -28.28 13.50
C VAL A 28 17.82 -27.63 12.81
N THR A 29 18.23 -28.20 11.67
CA THR A 29 19.44 -27.75 11.00
C THR A 29 19.24 -26.31 10.55
N ARG A 30 20.25 -25.46 10.72
CA ARG A 30 20.23 -24.04 10.31
C ARG A 30 19.65 -23.83 8.90
N ARG A 31 19.92 -24.77 7.98
CA ARG A 31 19.37 -24.80 6.61
C ARG A 31 17.84 -24.85 6.55
N ALA A 32 17.19 -25.59 7.45
CA ALA A 32 15.73 -25.68 7.51
C ALA A 32 15.12 -24.35 7.98
N ILE A 33 15.76 -23.66 8.94
CA ILE A 33 15.34 -22.34 9.41
C ILE A 33 15.51 -21.30 8.30
N ASP A 34 16.67 -21.30 7.63
CA ASP A 34 16.94 -20.38 6.51
C ASP A 34 15.95 -20.60 5.35
N SER A 35 15.65 -21.86 5.02
CA SER A 35 14.69 -22.22 3.98
C SER A 35 13.27 -21.77 4.33
N ALA A 36 12.81 -22.00 5.57
CA ALA A 36 11.51 -21.53 6.03
C ALA A 36 11.41 -19.99 5.99
N GLY A 37 12.46 -19.30 6.43
CA GLY A 37 12.55 -17.84 6.36
C GLY A 37 12.41 -17.30 4.93
N GLN A 38 13.07 -17.96 3.96
CA GLN A 38 12.97 -17.59 2.55
C GLN A 38 11.57 -17.81 1.98
N VAL A 39 10.91 -18.91 2.32
CA VAL A 39 9.51 -19.16 1.91
C VAL A 39 8.61 -18.07 2.49
N CYS A 40 8.67 -17.80 3.79
CA CYS A 40 7.86 -16.74 4.41
C CYS A 40 8.08 -15.37 3.73
N LYS A 41 9.32 -15.04 3.37
CA LYS A 41 9.63 -13.81 2.64
C LYS A 41 8.97 -13.76 1.27
N ILE A 42 9.09 -14.83 0.47
CA ILE A 42 8.48 -14.92 -0.87
C ILE A 42 6.95 -14.78 -0.78
N TRP A 43 6.32 -15.49 0.15
CA TRP A 43 4.87 -15.43 0.34
C TRP A 43 4.42 -14.04 0.78
N ARG A 44 5.18 -13.39 1.68
CA ARG A 44 4.94 -12.00 2.07
C ARG A 44 5.02 -11.06 0.86
N GLU A 45 6.07 -11.16 0.05
CA GLU A 45 6.24 -10.32 -1.13
C GLU A 45 5.11 -10.53 -2.15
N ALA A 46 4.73 -11.79 -2.41
CA ALA A 46 3.60 -12.12 -3.27
C ALA A 46 2.28 -11.54 -2.74
N SER A 47 2.02 -11.69 -1.43
CA SER A 47 0.81 -11.15 -0.80
C SER A 47 0.72 -9.63 -0.90
N LEU A 48 1.83 -8.92 -0.71
CA LEU A 48 1.89 -7.46 -0.87
C LEU A 48 1.66 -7.06 -2.33
N THR A 49 2.26 -7.78 -3.28
CA THR A 49 2.03 -7.54 -4.70
C THR A 49 0.56 -7.70 -5.05
N VAL A 50 -0.10 -8.78 -4.62
CA VAL A 50 -1.54 -8.98 -4.87
C VAL A 50 -2.36 -7.89 -4.22
N LYS A 51 -2.09 -7.55 -2.95
CA LYS A 51 -2.82 -6.54 -2.19
C LYS A 51 -2.75 -5.14 -2.82
N PHE A 52 -1.59 -4.75 -3.34
CA PHE A 52 -1.36 -3.40 -3.86
C PHE A 52 -1.41 -3.32 -5.38
N ARG A 53 -1.58 -4.44 -6.10
CA ARG A 53 -1.68 -4.46 -7.57
C ARG A 53 -2.77 -3.52 -8.06
N GLU A 54 -3.90 -3.52 -7.37
CA GLU A 54 -5.06 -2.67 -7.60
C GLU A 54 -5.36 -1.94 -6.29
N ALA A 55 -5.02 -0.65 -6.22
CA ALA A 55 -5.14 0.12 -4.99
C ALA A 55 -5.92 1.41 -5.22
N ASP A 56 -6.63 1.87 -4.19
CA ASP A 56 -7.15 3.23 -4.18
C ASP A 56 -6.08 4.23 -3.72
N LEU A 57 -6.19 5.48 -4.17
CA LEU A 57 -5.21 6.52 -3.89
C LEU A 57 -5.04 6.79 -2.38
N LEU A 58 -6.12 6.74 -1.58
CA LEU A 58 -6.03 7.00 -0.15
C LEU A 58 -5.29 5.89 0.59
N SER A 59 -5.56 4.62 0.27
CA SER A 59 -4.81 3.48 0.80
C SER A 59 -3.31 3.56 0.51
N VAL A 60 -2.95 4.09 -0.66
CA VAL A 60 -1.56 4.32 -1.04
C VAL A 60 -0.94 5.46 -0.23
N LEU A 61 -1.65 6.59 -0.10
CA LEU A 61 -1.18 7.75 0.67
C LEU A 61 -1.09 7.48 2.18
N LEU A 62 -1.92 6.59 2.73
CA LEU A 62 -1.88 6.18 4.14
C LEU A 62 -0.55 5.51 4.53
N VAL A 63 0.20 4.99 3.56
CA VAL A 63 1.56 4.47 3.80
C VAL A 63 2.53 5.60 4.16
N LEU A 64 2.30 6.80 3.65
CA LEU A 64 3.11 7.99 3.92
C LEU A 64 2.80 8.65 5.26
N GLY A 65 1.69 8.29 5.89
CA GLY A 65 1.31 8.81 7.19
C GLY A 65 -0.20 8.81 7.40
N PRO A 66 -0.64 9.08 8.63
CA PRO A 66 -2.05 9.19 8.95
C PRO A 66 -2.68 10.37 8.22
N LEU A 67 -3.81 10.12 7.57
CA LEU A 67 -4.64 11.14 6.92
C LEU A 67 -5.78 11.56 7.86
N GLU A 68 -6.23 12.80 7.71
CA GLU A 68 -7.46 13.29 8.32
C GLU A 68 -8.29 14.10 7.35
N TRP A 69 -9.58 14.14 7.63
CA TRP A 69 -10.54 14.89 6.88
C TRP A 69 -10.63 16.29 7.48
N ASP A 70 -10.13 17.29 6.75
CA ASP A 70 -10.24 18.69 7.14
C ASP A 70 -11.60 19.24 6.70
N SER A 71 -12.49 19.41 7.69
CA SER A 71 -13.83 20.00 7.51
C SER A 71 -13.84 21.52 7.50
N GLY A 72 -12.70 22.19 7.72
CA GLY A 72 -12.64 23.63 7.97
C GLY A 72 -12.61 24.49 6.70
N THR A 73 -11.89 24.06 5.66
CA THR A 73 -11.64 24.92 4.48
C THR A 73 -12.28 24.40 3.21
N ASP A 74 -12.18 23.10 2.90
CA ASP A 74 -12.61 22.59 1.58
C ASP A 74 -13.08 21.12 1.56
N TYR A 75 -13.31 20.50 2.73
CA TYR A 75 -13.67 19.08 2.84
C TYR A 75 -12.67 18.19 2.09
N ASN A 76 -11.42 18.20 2.56
CA ASN A 76 -10.29 17.57 1.89
C ASN A 76 -9.51 16.65 2.84
N TRP A 77 -8.89 15.62 2.27
CA TRP A 77 -7.88 14.84 2.98
C TRP A 77 -6.57 15.62 3.10
N VAL A 78 -6.04 15.68 4.32
CA VAL A 78 -4.74 16.25 4.68
C VAL A 78 -3.93 15.23 5.48
N PHE A 79 -2.61 15.41 5.56
CA PHE A 79 -1.79 14.63 6.47
C PHE A 79 -1.89 15.18 7.89
N LYS A 80 -2.16 14.33 8.89
CA LYS A 80 -2.12 14.74 10.32
C LYS A 80 -0.72 15.19 10.75
N ARG A 81 0.30 14.63 10.08
CA ARG A 81 1.71 14.98 10.24
C ARG A 81 2.44 14.80 8.92
N PRO A 82 3.48 15.59 8.62
CA PRO A 82 4.31 15.38 7.45
C PRO A 82 4.88 13.94 7.39
N PRO A 83 5.01 13.34 6.20
CA PRO A 83 5.68 12.05 6.03
C PRO A 83 7.13 12.09 6.52
N THR A 84 7.55 11.06 7.26
CA THR A 84 8.95 10.90 7.69
C THR A 84 9.77 10.13 6.67
N VAL A 85 11.09 10.08 6.87
CA VAL A 85 11.99 9.25 6.06
C VAL A 85 11.55 7.79 6.06
N ASP A 86 11.16 7.25 7.21
CA ASP A 86 10.70 5.85 7.33
C ASP A 86 9.39 5.60 6.60
N ASP A 87 8.50 6.60 6.56
CA ASP A 87 7.27 6.52 5.78
C ASP A 87 7.59 6.44 4.28
N TRP A 88 8.52 7.26 3.80
CA TRP A 88 8.99 7.20 2.41
C TRP A 88 9.70 5.89 2.06
N LEU A 89 10.46 5.29 2.99
CA LEU A 89 11.07 3.98 2.82
C LEU A 89 10.02 2.86 2.71
N ARG A 90 8.95 2.93 3.51
CA ARG A 90 7.82 2.00 3.39
C ARG A 90 7.06 2.20 2.08
N PHE A 91 6.88 3.46 1.68
CA PHE A 91 6.24 3.83 0.44
C PHE A 91 7.00 3.32 -0.79
N SER A 92 8.33 3.49 -0.85
CA SER A 92 9.16 2.99 -1.95
C SER A 92 9.15 1.46 -2.06
N CYS A 93 8.94 0.76 -0.94
CA CYS A 93 8.70 -0.68 -0.94
C CYS A 93 7.34 -1.08 -1.51
N ILE A 94 6.31 -0.23 -1.46
CA ILE A 94 4.94 -0.59 -1.87
C ILE A 94 4.65 -0.12 -3.29
N VAL A 95 4.99 1.12 -3.59
CA VAL A 95 4.65 1.82 -4.82
C VAL A 95 4.95 1.08 -6.12
N PRO A 96 6.10 0.41 -6.30
CA PRO A 96 6.39 -0.33 -7.53
C PRO A 96 5.41 -1.47 -7.81
N ARG A 97 4.61 -1.90 -6.82
CA ARG A 97 3.62 -2.98 -6.97
C ARG A 97 2.27 -2.46 -7.47
N VAL A 98 2.03 -1.15 -7.40
CA VAL A 98 0.76 -0.55 -7.84
C VAL A 98 0.73 -0.47 -9.35
N SER A 99 -0.15 -1.24 -9.97
CA SER A 99 -0.32 -1.31 -11.43
C SER A 99 -1.63 -0.68 -11.91
N LYS A 100 -2.67 -0.75 -11.09
CA LYS A 100 -3.96 -0.10 -11.31
C LYS A 100 -4.28 0.79 -10.12
N LEU A 101 -4.61 2.04 -10.41
CA LEU A 101 -4.97 3.03 -9.40
C LEU A 101 -6.43 3.42 -9.55
N THR A 102 -7.19 3.39 -8.45
CA THR A 102 -8.55 3.94 -8.41
C THR A 102 -8.55 5.26 -7.63
N ILE A 103 -9.14 6.29 -8.21
CA ILE A 103 -9.39 7.57 -7.56
C ILE A 103 -10.91 7.72 -7.48
N ALA A 104 -11.45 7.64 -6.26
CA ALA A 104 -12.88 7.73 -6.05
C ALA A 104 -13.35 9.19 -6.15
N GLY A 105 -14.60 9.42 -6.57
CA GLY A 105 -15.12 10.77 -6.83
C GLY A 105 -15.30 11.63 -5.59
N ASN A 106 -15.34 11.01 -4.42
CA ASN A 106 -15.33 11.68 -3.14
C ASN A 106 -13.91 11.85 -2.55
N THR A 107 -12.87 11.35 -3.23
CA THR A 107 -11.48 11.58 -2.83
C THR A 107 -11.10 13.00 -3.23
N ARG A 108 -11.32 13.93 -2.32
CA ARG A 108 -10.80 15.29 -2.41
C ARG A 108 -9.55 15.41 -1.56
N ILE A 109 -8.49 15.93 -2.14
CA ILE A 109 -7.19 16.04 -1.48
C ILE A 109 -6.75 17.49 -1.61
N SER A 110 -6.25 18.05 -0.52
CA SER A 110 -5.89 19.47 -0.48
C SER A 110 -4.62 19.76 -1.28
N GLU A 111 -4.49 21.01 -1.75
CA GLU A 111 -3.23 21.50 -2.31
C GLU A 111 -2.09 21.45 -1.28
N SER A 112 -2.39 21.61 0.01
CA SER A 112 -1.40 21.48 1.09
C SER A 112 -0.86 20.05 1.21
N LEU A 113 -1.68 19.02 0.96
CA LEU A 113 -1.23 17.63 0.93
C LEU A 113 -0.27 17.43 -0.24
N ILE A 114 -0.61 17.93 -1.43
CA ILE A 114 0.25 17.89 -2.62
C ILE A 114 1.59 18.58 -2.31
N GLY A 115 1.55 19.79 -1.75
CA GLY A 115 2.75 20.53 -1.35
C GLY A 115 3.61 19.74 -0.37
N THR A 116 3.01 19.10 0.62
CA THR A 116 3.70 18.24 1.61
C THR A 116 4.36 17.03 0.94
N LEU A 117 3.69 16.40 -0.03
CA LEU A 117 4.29 15.30 -0.80
C LEU A 117 5.54 15.77 -1.54
N TYR A 118 5.50 16.92 -2.20
CA TYR A 118 6.65 17.43 -2.95
C TYR A 118 7.81 17.88 -2.06
N THR A 119 7.53 18.49 -0.91
CA THR A 119 8.58 19.03 -0.01
C THR A 119 9.26 17.97 0.82
N THR A 120 8.55 16.92 1.22
CA THR A 120 9.11 15.85 2.06
C THR A 120 9.73 14.70 1.25
N ARG A 121 9.51 14.67 -0.06
CA ARG A 121 9.94 13.57 -0.91
C ARG A 121 11.46 13.56 -1.12
N PRO A 122 12.13 12.40 -0.93
CA PRO A 122 13.57 12.29 -1.16
C PRO A 122 14.01 12.53 -2.62
N TYR A 123 13.15 12.18 -3.59
CA TYR A 123 13.44 12.28 -5.03
C TYR A 123 12.31 12.99 -5.78
N PRO A 124 12.27 14.34 -5.77
CA PRO A 124 11.12 15.12 -6.24
C PRO A 124 10.80 14.94 -7.74
N PHE A 125 11.79 14.60 -8.56
CA PHE A 125 11.64 14.46 -10.01
C PHE A 125 11.17 13.09 -10.49
N SER A 126 11.05 12.10 -9.58
CA SER A 126 10.55 10.78 -9.95
C SER A 126 9.01 10.77 -9.96
N PRO A 127 8.32 9.96 -10.80
CA PRO A 127 6.87 9.81 -10.70
C PRO A 127 6.48 9.23 -9.33
N LEU A 128 5.39 9.68 -8.70
CA LEU A 128 4.98 9.15 -7.40
C LEU A 128 4.59 7.68 -7.49
N LEU A 129 4.03 7.27 -8.62
CA LEU A 129 3.55 5.92 -8.90
C LEU A 129 4.09 5.40 -10.25
N PRO A 130 5.40 5.09 -10.35
CA PRO A 130 6.10 4.84 -11.63
C PRO A 130 5.58 3.64 -12.43
N ASN A 131 4.94 2.67 -11.77
CA ASN A 131 4.46 1.44 -12.39
C ASN A 131 2.95 1.40 -12.64
N VAL A 132 2.24 2.51 -12.40
CA VAL A 132 0.80 2.58 -12.70
C VAL A 132 0.61 2.58 -14.21
N GLN A 133 -0.15 1.59 -14.68
CA GLN A 133 -0.46 1.38 -16.09
C GLN A 133 -1.90 1.77 -16.39
N SER A 134 -2.80 1.62 -15.41
CA SER A 134 -4.22 1.91 -15.55
C SER A 134 -4.73 2.77 -14.41
N VAL A 135 -5.55 3.76 -14.74
CA VAL A 135 -6.16 4.68 -13.78
C VAL A 135 -7.66 4.70 -13.98
N LYS A 136 -8.41 4.40 -12.93
CA LYS A 136 -9.86 4.55 -12.90
C LYS A 136 -10.19 5.80 -12.10
N LEU A 137 -10.65 6.83 -12.80
CA LEU A 137 -11.13 8.08 -12.23
C LEU A 137 -12.64 7.99 -12.14
N SER A 138 -13.20 7.98 -10.93
CA SER A 138 -14.61 8.30 -10.73
C SER A 138 -14.64 9.80 -10.43
N LEU A 139 -15.19 10.63 -11.31
CA LEU A 139 -15.16 12.08 -11.12
C LEU A 139 -16.50 12.58 -10.59
N SER A 140 -16.45 13.27 -9.44
CA SER A 140 -17.32 14.41 -9.17
C SER A 140 -16.59 15.69 -9.65
N SER A 141 -17.31 16.76 -9.96
CA SER A 141 -16.86 17.94 -10.74
C SER A 141 -15.57 18.68 -10.31
N VAL A 142 -14.91 18.30 -9.21
CA VAL A 142 -13.82 19.08 -8.58
C VAL A 142 -12.47 18.32 -8.47
N GLY A 143 -12.36 17.04 -8.86
CA GLY A 143 -11.21 16.18 -8.50
C GLY A 143 -9.96 16.15 -9.42
N LEU A 144 -9.87 16.93 -10.49
CA LEU A 144 -8.90 16.65 -11.58
C LEU A 144 -7.42 16.94 -11.27
N ARG A 145 -7.08 17.87 -10.36
CA ARG A 145 -5.71 18.41 -10.23
C ARG A 145 -4.66 17.39 -9.75
N LEU A 146 -5.05 16.44 -8.90
CA LEU A 146 -4.10 15.46 -8.35
C LEU A 146 -3.79 14.29 -9.30
N SER A 147 -4.72 14.04 -10.22
CA SER A 147 -4.62 12.99 -11.22
C SER A 147 -3.41 13.14 -12.13
N LEU A 148 -2.87 14.35 -12.36
CA LEU A 148 -1.74 14.53 -13.29
C LEU A 148 -0.39 14.50 -12.59
N ALA A 149 -0.32 15.02 -11.36
CA ALA A 149 0.91 15.09 -10.56
C ALA A 149 1.45 13.71 -10.15
N CYS A 150 0.55 12.74 -9.94
CA CYS A 150 0.91 11.41 -9.47
C CYS A 150 1.16 10.40 -10.60
N LEU A 151 0.71 10.69 -11.83
CA LEU A 151 0.74 9.73 -12.91
C LEU A 151 2.05 9.80 -13.69
N PRO A 152 2.72 8.65 -13.89
CA PRO A 152 3.86 8.61 -14.78
C PRO A 152 3.40 8.83 -16.24
N LEU A 153 4.32 9.27 -17.09
CA LEU A 153 4.08 9.35 -18.54
C LEU A 153 3.78 7.98 -19.18
N SER A 154 3.99 6.88 -18.45
CA SER A 154 3.80 5.49 -18.88
C SER A 154 2.38 4.95 -18.69
N VAL A 155 1.42 5.76 -18.20
CA VAL A 155 0.02 5.33 -18.08
C VAL A 155 -0.53 5.00 -19.47
N LYS A 156 -1.04 3.78 -19.63
CA LYS A 156 -1.57 3.27 -20.90
C LYS A 156 -3.07 3.48 -21.02
N ASP A 157 -3.78 3.30 -19.90
CA ASP A 157 -5.24 3.30 -19.87
C ASP A 157 -5.76 4.28 -18.82
N ILE A 158 -6.57 5.25 -19.25
CA ILE A 158 -7.28 6.17 -18.36
C ILE A 158 -8.78 5.95 -18.58
N ASN A 159 -9.45 5.41 -17.57
CA ASN A 159 -10.90 5.21 -17.58
C ASN A 159 -11.55 6.29 -16.69
N ILE A 160 -12.36 7.15 -17.32
CA ILE A 160 -13.07 8.22 -16.63
C ILE A 160 -14.54 7.83 -16.56
N GLN A 161 -15.02 7.59 -15.34
CA GLN A 161 -16.43 7.39 -15.03
C GLN A 161 -16.99 8.69 -14.46
N LEU A 162 -17.84 9.36 -15.23
CA LEU A 162 -18.60 10.51 -14.77
C LEU A 162 -19.80 9.98 -13.98
N THR A 163 -19.80 10.19 -12.66
CA THR A 163 -20.98 9.93 -11.84
C THR A 163 -21.83 11.19 -11.85
N GLY A 164 -23.02 11.14 -12.46
CA GLY A 164 -23.98 12.22 -12.36
C GLY A 164 -24.43 12.34 -10.91
N ASP A 165 -24.20 13.50 -10.30
CA ASP A 165 -24.82 13.83 -9.02
C ASP A 165 -26.32 13.98 -9.29
N ASN A 166 -27.12 12.99 -8.91
CA ASN A 166 -28.57 13.13 -8.86
C ASN A 166 -28.91 14.08 -7.70
N TYR A 167 -28.83 15.39 -7.96
CA TYR A 167 -29.35 16.43 -7.07
C TYR A 167 -30.88 16.46 -7.12
#